data_AF-A0A4Y2TJ39-F1
#
_entry.id   AF-A0A4Y2TJ39-F1
#
_cell.length_a   1.000
_cell.length_b   1.000
_cell.length_c   1.000
_cell.angle_alpha   90.00
_cell.angle_beta   90.00
_cell.angle_gamma   90.00
#
_symmetry.space_group_name_H-M   'P 1'
#
loop_
_entity.id
_entity.type
_entity.pdbx_description
1 polymer ?
#
loop_
_entity_poly.entity_id
_entity_poly.type
_entity_poly.pdbx_seq_one_letter_code
_entity_poly.pdbx_strand_id
1 'polypeptide(L)' 'MSVLDQPKICTTLPRVRDKHLLAELENHGIVLTDIGAETSPIRLLLGADVLGRILSGRIEVLKSGISAIETSPWLEYFGK' A
#
# COMPACT_ATOMS: atom_id res chain seq x y z
N MET A 1 17.81 5.19 -21.39
CA MET A 1 17.66 4.32 -20.21
C MET A 1 16.29 4.59 -19.60
N SER A 2 15.46 3.57 -19.58
CA SER A 2 14.16 3.54 -18.90
C SER A 2 14.36 3.50 -17.38
N VAL A 3 13.37 3.95 -16.61
CA VAL A 3 13.35 3.78 -15.14
C VAL A 3 13.46 2.30 -14.77
N LEU A 4 12.92 1.40 -15.61
CA LEU A 4 13.00 -0.04 -15.41
C LEU A 4 14.42 -0.62 -15.60
N ASP A 5 15.33 0.13 -16.24
CA ASP A 5 16.72 -0.30 -16.43
C ASP A 5 17.59 -0.01 -15.18
N GLN A 6 17.02 0.63 -14.15
CA GLN A 6 17.74 0.97 -12.93
C GLN A 6 17.71 -0.19 -11.92
N PRO A 7 18.85 -0.60 -11.36
CA PRO A 7 18.91 -1.66 -10.35
C PRO A 7 18.19 -1.27 -9.04
N LYS A 8 17.92 0.02 -8.84
CA LYS A 8 17.16 0.55 -7.70
C LYS A 8 16.23 1.65 -8.18
N ILE A 9 14.93 1.35 -8.21
CA ILE A 9 13.88 2.27 -8.64
C ILE A 9 13.27 3.10 -7.49
N CYS A 10 13.50 2.70 -6.23
CA CYS A 10 13.06 3.46 -5.06
C CYS A 10 14.15 3.49 -3.98
N THR A 11 14.27 4.61 -3.28
CA THR A 11 15.01 4.74 -2.02
C THR A 11 14.17 4.20 -0.85
N THR A 12 14.72 4.24 0.36
CA THR A 12 13.98 3.83 1.56
C THR A 12 12.70 4.64 1.69
N LEU A 13 11.55 3.97 1.69
CA LEU A 13 10.27 4.63 1.87
C LEU A 13 10.06 4.98 3.35
N PRO A 14 9.56 6.19 3.65
CA PRO A 14 9.18 6.53 5.02
C PRO A 14 8.01 5.64 5.46
N ARG A 15 8.15 5.05 6.64
CA ARG A 15 7.11 4.20 7.25
C ARG A 15 6.06 5.06 7.94
N VAL A 16 4.83 4.56 8.01
CA VAL A 16 3.76 5.18 8.77
C VAL A 16 4.12 5.14 10.26
N ARG A 17 4.21 6.31 10.90
CA ARG A 17 4.57 6.46 12.32
C ARG A 17 3.51 7.20 13.14
N ASP A 18 2.48 7.71 12.48
CA ASP A 18 1.41 8.45 13.14
C ASP A 18 0.56 7.50 13.97
N LYS A 19 0.68 7.60 15.30
CA LYS A 19 -0.04 6.75 16.25
C LYS A 19 -1.54 6.98 16.23
N HIS A 20 -2.00 8.20 15.93
CA HIS A 20 -3.42 8.50 15.86
C HIS A 20 -4.04 7.85 14.62
N LEU A 21 -3.34 7.93 13.48
CA LEU A 21 -3.74 7.24 12.26
C LEU A 21 -3.77 5.72 12.46
N LEU A 22 -2.74 5.15 13.08
CA LEU A 22 -2.69 3.70 13.34
C LEU A 22 -3.86 3.25 14.23
N ALA A 23 -4.16 3.98 15.30
CA ALA A 23 -5.30 3.67 16.16
C ALA A 23 -6.65 3.83 15.43
N GLU A 24 -6.76 4.83 14.56
CA GLU A 24 -7.94 5.02 13.73
C GLU A 24 -8.14 3.84 12.76
N LEU A 25 -7.08 3.42 12.06
CA LEU A 25 -7.12 2.26 11.17
C LEU A 25 -7.53 0.98 11.92
N GLU A 26 -6.93 0.72 13.07
CA GLU A 26 -7.27 -0.44 13.91
C GLU A 26 -8.75 -0.43 14.35
N ASN A 27 -9.30 0.74 14.72
CA ASN A 27 -10.71 0.88 15.06
C ASN A 27 -11.66 0.56 13.90
N HIS A 28 -11.20 0.72 12.65
CA HIS A 28 -11.96 0.33 11.44
C HIS A 28 -11.64 -1.10 10.99
N GLY A 29 -10.91 -1.88 11.79
CA GLY A 29 -10.51 -3.25 11.47
C GLY A 29 -9.39 -3.35 10.42
N ILE A 30 -8.70 -2.24 10.14
CA ILE A 30 -7.61 -2.18 9.16
C ILE A 30 -6.27 -2.27 9.90
N VAL A 31 -5.54 -3.37 9.69
CA VAL A 31 -4.25 -3.62 10.34
C VAL A 31 -3.12 -3.47 9.32
N LEU A 32 -2.18 -2.56 9.59
CA LEU A 32 -0.96 -2.45 8.80
C LEU A 32 0.08 -3.46 9.30
N THR A 33 0.56 -4.31 8.40
CA THR A 33 1.61 -5.30 8.71
C THR A 33 3.02 -4.77 8.47
N ASP A 34 3.13 -3.62 7.79
CA ASP A 34 4.38 -2.94 7.48
C ASP A 34 4.61 -1.75 8.45
N ILE A 35 4.49 -1.99 9.74
CA ILE A 35 4.82 -1.01 10.78
C ILE A 35 6.18 -1.33 11.42
N GLY A 36 6.84 -0.35 12.06
CA GLY A 36 8.10 -0.57 12.80
C GLY A 36 9.37 -0.01 12.14
N ALA A 37 10.52 -0.30 12.77
CA ALA A 37 11.84 0.24 12.39
C ALA A 37 12.51 -0.53 11.24
N GLU A 38 12.16 -1.80 11.06
CA GLU A 38 12.70 -2.65 10.00
C GLU A 38 12.15 -2.24 8.63
N THR A 39 13.06 -1.97 7.69
CA THR A 39 12.70 -1.61 6.31
C THR A 39 12.92 -2.79 5.39
N SER A 40 11.86 -3.58 5.16
CA SER A 40 11.91 -4.65 4.16
C SER A 40 11.99 -4.06 2.74
N PRO A 41 12.73 -4.71 1.81
CA PRO A 41 12.72 -4.31 0.41
C PRO A 41 11.31 -4.35 -0.20
N ILE A 42 11.05 -3.45 -1.14
CA ILE A 42 9.82 -3.47 -1.95
C ILE A 42 9.80 -4.77 -2.76
N ARG A 43 8.75 -5.59 -2.59
CA ARG A 43 8.60 -6.87 -3.30
C ARG A 43 7.81 -6.75 -4.60
N LEU A 44 7.00 -5.71 -4.74
CA LEU A 44 6.09 -5.51 -5.87
C LEU A 44 5.92 -4.01 -6.14
N LEU A 45 6.01 -3.61 -7.41
CA LEU A 45 5.58 -2.30 -7.87
C LEU A 45 4.54 -2.47 -8.97
N LEU A 46 3.50 -1.64 -8.90
CA LEU A 46 2.37 -1.67 -9.80
C LEU A 46 2.36 -0.41 -10.63
N GLY A 47 2.21 -0.56 -11.94
CA GLY A 47 1.97 0.57 -12.83
C GLY A 47 0.59 1.18 -12.58
N ALA A 48 0.45 2.48 -12.82
CA ALA A 48 -0.82 3.19 -12.69
C ALA A 48 -1.90 2.65 -13.65
N ASP A 49 -1.48 2.05 -14.76
CA ASP A 49 -2.32 1.33 -15.74
C ASP A 49 -2.96 0.06 -15.18
N VAL A 50 -2.39 -0.51 -14.10
CA VAL A 50 -2.91 -1.70 -13.41
C VAL A 50 -3.79 -1.32 -12.22
N LEU A 51 -3.57 -0.15 -11.60
CA LEU A 51 -4.25 0.29 -10.38
C LEU A 51 -5.78 0.23 -10.52
N GLY A 52 -6.35 0.68 -11.64
CA GLY A 52 -7.80 0.68 -11.84
C GLY A 52 -8.45 -0.71 -11.85
N ARG A 53 -7.69 -1.78 -12.09
CA ARG A 53 -8.21 -3.15 -12.18
C ARG A 53 -8.36 -3.83 -10.82
N ILE A 54 -7.58 -3.39 -9.84
CA ILE A 54 -7.50 -4.03 -8.53
C ILE A 54 -8.40 -3.36 -7.50
N LEU A 55 -8.89 -2.14 -7.73
CA LEU A 55 -9.75 -1.45 -6.78
C LEU A 55 -11.17 -2.02 -6.88
N SER A 56 -11.75 -2.47 -5.77
CA SER A 56 -13.11 -3.04 -5.75
C SER A 56 -14.22 -1.97 -5.69
N GLY A 57 -13.85 -0.71 -5.45
CA GLY A 57 -14.76 0.44 -5.37
C GLY A 57 -15.26 0.76 -3.96
N ARG A 58 -14.97 -0.06 -2.94
CA ARG A 58 -15.24 0.32 -1.54
C ARG A 58 -14.17 1.29 -1.04
N ILE A 59 -14.61 2.41 -0.50
CA ILE A 59 -13.77 3.49 0.01
C ILE A 59 -14.22 3.80 1.44
N GLU A 60 -13.28 3.77 2.38
CA GLU A 60 -13.46 4.22 3.76
C GLU A 60 -12.68 5.52 3.95
N VAL A 61 -13.37 6.63 4.22
CA VAL A 61 -12.75 7.94 4.44
C VAL A 61 -12.57 8.15 5.94
N LEU A 62 -11.31 8.21 6.37
CA LEU A 62 -10.91 8.39 7.77
C LEU A 62 -11.00 9.87 8.18
N LYS A 63 -11.22 10.12 9.47
CA LYS A 63 -11.26 11.48 10.05
C LYS A 63 -9.91 12.19 9.94
N SER A 64 -8.82 11.43 9.88
CA SER A 64 -7.48 11.93 9.55
C SER A 64 -7.35 12.52 8.13
N GLY A 65 -8.37 12.38 7.28
CA GLY A 65 -8.37 12.86 5.90
C GLY A 65 -7.75 11.88 4.90
N ILE A 66 -7.36 10.69 5.36
CA ILE A 66 -6.87 9.59 4.53
C ILE A 66 -8.05 8.73 4.07
N SER A 67 -7.97 8.17 2.88
CA SER A 67 -8.96 7.18 2.40
C SER A 67 -8.31 5.82 2.25
N ALA A 68 -8.91 4.79 2.86
CA ALA A 68 -8.58 3.40 2.58
C ALA A 68 -9.48 2.91 1.45
N ILE A 69 -8.90 2.28 0.44
CA ILE A 69 -9.64 1.72 -0.69
C ILE A 69 -9.43 0.22 -0.69
N GLU A 70 -10.52 -0.53 -0.74
CA GLU A 70 -10.46 -1.99 -0.81
C GLU A 70 -9.93 -2.42 -2.18
N THR A 71 -9.02 -3.39 -2.15
CA THR A 71 -8.46 -4.03 -3.34
C THR A 71 -8.93 -5.47 -3.44
N SER A 72 -9.21 -5.94 -4.65
CA SER A 72 -9.43 -7.37 -4.93
C SER A 72 -8.18 -8.18 -4.58
N PRO A 73 -8.34 -9.47 -4.22
CA PRO A 73 -7.23 -10.35 -3.91
C PRO A 73 -6.19 -10.41 -5.04
N TRP A 74 -4.97 -10.00 -4.74
CA TRP A 74 -3.83 -9.98 -5.67
C TRP A 74 -3.49 -11.36 -6.28
N LEU A 75 -3.85 -12.43 -5.58
CA LEU A 75 -3.67 -13.81 -6.00
C LEU A 75 -4.38 -14.14 -7.33
N GLU A 76 -5.46 -13.44 -7.66
CA GLU A 76 -6.17 -13.62 -8.94
C GLU A 76 -5.43 -12.96 -10.12
N TYR A 77 -4.64 -11.91 -9.88
CA TYR A 77 -3.96 -11.14 -10.92
C TYR A 77 -2.52 -11.59 -11.19
N PHE A 78 -1.86 -12.17 -10.18
CA PHE A 78 -0.47 -12.59 -10.24
C PHE A 78 -0.27 -14.08 -9.89
N GLY A 79 -1.33 -14.89 -9.99
CA GLY A 79 -1.37 -16.26 -9.47
C GLY A 79 -0.33 -17.22 -10.07
N LYS A 80 0.27 -18.02 -9.17
CA LYS A 80 1.10 -19.23 -9.37
C LYS A 80 2.44 -19.07 -10.11
#